data_AF-A0A1U7NCH9-F1
#
_entry.id   AF-A0A1U7NCH9-F1
#
_cell.length_a   1.000
_cell.length_b   1.000
_cell.length_c   1.000
_cell.angle_alpha   90.00
_cell.angle_beta   90.00
_cell.angle_gamma   90.00
#
_symmetry.space_group_name_H-M   'P 1'
#
loop_
_entity.id
_entity.type
_entity.pdbx_description
1 polymer ?
#
loop_
_entity_poly.entity_id
_entity_poly.type
_entity_poly.pdbx_seq_one_letter_code
_entity_poly.pdbx_strand_id
1 'polypeptide(L)'
;MKVGRNDPCPCGSGRKYKKCCWGLSDEQINEKLKSRPRAQDMIEEFDKASKGSKIMQCLHPNHDECSEAIIKAHSIQKNKILKKISKNGLVINPLVKKFKDGFNPFQKQGCKIVSTFSGFCGYHDKTLFQPIEDKPFTATEEQIFLHIYRAFAYQYHKKLEMHKMNDVLDKRLAIKLANASGVDLAISDFDKDKRVFDNAIITKDYSCLESFVWEFDGPIYFSASGFDTPTFGPDKKKITDLGNPNSTVHHLYFSVFPEEEKTYALVAWLKEDSEKLKAFRRKFSTITENEKKNFLNTLICETTDNLAVNPDSWENWDPVQKDIFENQYLFSSVFPLRSLEPVDPFADPGFDLFSLKPPADTSEEDFI
;
A
#
# COMPACT_ATOMS: atom_id res chain seq x y z
N MET A 1 -43.59 -2.38 -21.11
CA MET A 1 -42.95 -2.53 -22.44
C MET A 1 -42.77 -4.01 -22.72
N LYS A 2 -43.14 -4.51 -23.91
CA LYS A 2 -42.82 -5.88 -24.33
C LYS A 2 -41.41 -5.90 -24.94
N VAL A 3 -40.51 -6.68 -24.37
CA VAL A 3 -39.13 -6.83 -24.84
C VAL A 3 -39.14 -7.60 -26.17
N GLY A 4 -38.52 -7.05 -27.20
CA GLY A 4 -38.41 -7.65 -28.52
C GLY A 4 -37.47 -8.85 -28.54
N ARG A 5 -37.70 -9.81 -29.44
CA ARG A 5 -36.90 -11.05 -29.59
C ARG A 5 -35.39 -10.80 -29.74
N ASN A 6 -35.01 -9.69 -30.37
CA ASN A 6 -33.61 -9.37 -30.64
C ASN A 6 -33.01 -8.38 -29.63
N ASP A 7 -33.81 -7.83 -28.71
CA ASP A 7 -33.36 -6.86 -27.72
C ASP A 7 -32.43 -7.53 -26.70
N PRO A 8 -31.54 -6.77 -26.03
CA PRO A 8 -30.78 -7.27 -24.89
C PRO A 8 -31.71 -7.91 -23.86
N CYS A 9 -31.33 -9.09 -23.41
CA CYS A 9 -32.15 -9.85 -22.48
C CYS A 9 -32.26 -9.11 -21.13
N PRO A 10 -33.48 -8.95 -20.56
CA PRO A 10 -33.70 -8.19 -19.33
C PRO A 10 -32.98 -8.75 -18.10
N CYS A 11 -32.52 -10.01 -18.18
CA CYS A 11 -31.74 -10.63 -17.12
C CYS A 11 -30.28 -10.14 -17.02
N GLY A 12 -29.89 -9.11 -17.77
CA GLY A 12 -28.56 -8.50 -17.70
C GLY A 12 -27.43 -9.34 -18.30
N SER A 13 -27.75 -10.38 -19.09
CA SER A 13 -26.72 -11.26 -19.69
C SER A 13 -25.99 -10.66 -20.91
N GLY A 14 -26.45 -9.52 -21.44
CA GLY A 14 -25.95 -8.93 -22.68
C GLY A 14 -26.31 -9.71 -23.97
N ARG A 15 -26.93 -10.90 -23.86
CA ARG A 15 -27.35 -11.71 -25.01
C ARG A 15 -28.72 -11.26 -25.55
N LYS A 16 -29.01 -11.51 -26.83
CA LYS A 16 -30.35 -11.31 -27.42
C LYS A 16 -31.40 -12.12 -26.66
N TYR A 17 -32.57 -11.55 -26.37
CA TYR A 17 -33.64 -12.18 -25.57
C TYR A 17 -34.00 -13.59 -26.08
N LYS A 18 -34.15 -13.76 -27.41
CA LYS A 18 -34.39 -15.05 -28.08
C LYS A 18 -33.34 -16.14 -27.85
N LYS A 19 -32.11 -15.76 -27.47
CA LYS A 19 -30.99 -16.67 -27.20
C LYS A 19 -30.72 -16.84 -25.69
N CYS A 20 -31.58 -16.32 -24.82
CA CYS A 20 -31.31 -16.30 -23.38
C CYS A 20 -32.49 -16.71 -22.50
N CYS A 21 -33.54 -15.88 -22.43
CA CYS A 21 -34.69 -16.10 -21.54
C CYS A 21 -36.01 -16.24 -22.30
N TRP A 22 -35.95 -16.29 -23.63
CA TRP A 22 -37.13 -16.50 -24.47
C TRP A 22 -37.76 -17.87 -24.22
N GLY A 23 -39.05 -17.87 -23.88
CA GLY A 23 -39.80 -19.08 -23.56
C GLY A 23 -39.66 -19.54 -22.10
N LEU A 24 -38.99 -18.76 -21.24
CA LEU A 24 -39.00 -18.97 -19.79
C LEU A 24 -40.14 -18.18 -19.15
N SER A 25 -40.77 -18.74 -18.12
CA SER A 25 -41.71 -18.01 -17.27
C SER A 25 -40.98 -16.95 -16.43
N ASP A 26 -41.72 -15.96 -15.93
CA ASP A 26 -41.15 -14.94 -15.04
C ASP A 26 -40.54 -15.56 -13.77
N GLU A 27 -41.10 -16.65 -13.25
CA GLU A 27 -40.49 -17.42 -12.15
C GLU A 27 -39.15 -18.04 -12.54
N GLN A 28 -39.06 -18.66 -13.73
CA GLN A 28 -37.82 -19.26 -14.22
C GLN A 28 -36.74 -18.20 -14.50
N ILE A 29 -37.13 -17.01 -14.99
CA ILE A 29 -36.21 -15.87 -15.16
C ILE A 29 -35.73 -15.37 -13.80
N ASN A 30 -36.64 -15.23 -12.83
CA ASN A 30 -36.30 -14.80 -11.47
C ASN A 30 -35.42 -15.82 -10.73
N GLU A 31 -35.65 -17.11 -10.91
CA GLU A 31 -34.80 -18.17 -10.35
C GLU A 31 -33.39 -18.13 -10.96
N LYS A 32 -33.29 -17.93 -12.28
CA LYS A 32 -32.03 -17.75 -13.01
C LYS A 32 -31.28 -16.46 -12.65
N LEU A 33 -32.00 -15.44 -12.19
CA LEU A 33 -31.44 -14.20 -11.63
C LEU A 33 -31.00 -14.37 -10.17
N LYS A 34 -31.73 -15.15 -9.38
CA LYS A 34 -31.34 -15.53 -8.01
C LYS A 34 -30.14 -16.47 -7.99
N SER A 35 -29.95 -17.29 -9.02
CA SER A 35 -28.82 -18.21 -9.15
C SER A 35 -27.52 -17.54 -9.63
N ARG A 36 -27.56 -16.25 -9.98
CA ARG A 36 -26.36 -15.47 -10.30
C ARG A 36 -25.91 -14.75 -9.03
N PRO A 37 -24.63 -14.88 -8.63
CA PRO A 37 -24.11 -14.10 -7.50
C PRO A 37 -24.37 -12.62 -7.77
N ARG A 38 -25.13 -11.95 -6.90
CA ARG A 38 -25.26 -10.50 -6.99
C ARG A 38 -23.90 -9.90 -6.62
N ALA A 39 -23.58 -8.72 -7.15
CA ALA A 39 -22.40 -7.98 -6.72
C ALA A 39 -22.37 -7.83 -5.18
N GLN A 40 -23.55 -7.67 -4.57
CA GLN A 40 -23.71 -7.62 -3.12
C GLN A 40 -23.27 -8.91 -2.41
N ASP A 41 -23.63 -10.08 -2.95
CA ASP A 41 -23.26 -11.39 -2.38
C ASP A 41 -21.74 -11.59 -2.47
N MET A 42 -21.14 -11.20 -3.60
CA MET A 42 -19.67 -11.22 -3.74
C MET A 42 -19.01 -10.32 -2.69
N ILE A 43 -19.49 -9.10 -2.51
CA ILE A 43 -18.93 -8.18 -1.50
C ILE A 43 -19.03 -8.77 -0.09
N GLU A 44 -20.15 -9.41 0.26
CA GLU A 44 -20.30 -10.07 1.57
C GLU A 44 -19.34 -11.25 1.75
N GLU A 45 -19.09 -12.04 0.69
CA GLU A 45 -18.09 -13.10 0.74
C GLU A 45 -16.66 -12.55 0.84
N PHE A 46 -16.34 -11.43 0.18
CA PHE A 46 -15.08 -10.70 0.36
C PHE A 46 -14.92 -10.18 1.81
N ASP A 47 -15.95 -9.58 2.39
CA ASP A 47 -15.93 -9.11 3.78
C ASP A 47 -15.69 -10.26 4.77
N LYS A 48 -16.35 -11.42 4.55
CA LYS A 48 -16.13 -12.63 5.36
C LYS A 48 -14.74 -13.20 5.16
N ALA A 49 -14.24 -13.25 3.92
CA ALA A 49 -12.90 -13.73 3.60
C ALA A 49 -11.82 -12.87 4.23
N SER A 50 -11.95 -11.54 4.15
CA SER A 50 -11.05 -10.58 4.79
C SER A 50 -10.97 -10.75 6.31
N LYS A 51 -12.10 -11.04 6.97
CA LYS A 51 -12.11 -11.36 8.41
C LYS A 51 -11.43 -12.70 8.70
N GLY A 52 -11.65 -13.71 7.87
CA GLY A 52 -11.05 -15.04 8.00
C GLY A 52 -9.56 -15.10 7.64
N SER A 53 -9.05 -14.10 6.90
CA SER A 53 -7.67 -14.07 6.41
C SER A 53 -6.68 -13.41 7.37
N LYS A 54 -7.14 -12.95 8.54
CA LYS A 54 -6.26 -12.39 9.56
C LYS A 54 -5.21 -13.40 10.02
N ILE A 55 -3.96 -12.94 10.10
CA ILE A 55 -2.81 -13.74 10.55
C ILE A 55 -2.28 -13.06 11.82
N MET A 56 -2.12 -13.85 12.88
CA MET A 56 -1.55 -13.40 14.14
C MET A 56 -0.19 -14.07 14.28
N GLN A 57 0.89 -13.31 14.07
CA GLN A 57 2.26 -13.84 14.16
C GLN A 57 3.24 -12.74 14.58
N CYS A 58 4.41 -13.13 15.06
CA CYS A 58 5.53 -12.21 15.25
C CYS A 58 6.54 -12.44 14.12
N LEU A 59 6.93 -11.39 13.39
CA LEU A 59 7.88 -11.46 12.29
C LEU A 59 9.35 -11.36 12.75
N HIS A 60 9.56 -10.98 14.02
CA HIS A 60 10.90 -10.95 14.62
C HIS A 60 11.55 -12.34 14.59
N PRO A 61 12.82 -12.46 14.16
CA PRO A 61 13.46 -13.76 13.95
C PRO A 61 13.79 -14.53 15.23
N ASN A 62 14.01 -13.83 16.35
CA ASN A 62 14.15 -14.49 17.65
C ASN A 62 12.75 -14.76 18.23
N HIS A 63 12.26 -15.98 18.07
CA HIS A 63 10.94 -16.35 18.57
C HIS A 63 10.96 -16.76 20.05
N ASP A 64 12.11 -17.13 20.60
CA ASP A 64 12.25 -17.59 22.00
C ASP A 64 11.94 -16.46 23.00
N GLU A 65 12.11 -15.21 22.59
CA GLU A 65 11.79 -14.01 23.39
C GLU A 65 10.40 -13.42 23.11
N CYS A 66 9.56 -14.11 22.31
CA CYS A 66 8.22 -13.59 22.04
C CYS A 66 7.38 -13.52 23.33
N SER A 67 6.80 -12.35 23.60
CA SER A 67 5.72 -12.25 24.58
C SER A 67 4.47 -13.00 24.10
N GLU A 68 3.63 -13.43 25.05
CA GLU A 68 2.41 -14.21 24.77
C GLU A 68 1.43 -13.55 23.80
N ALA A 69 1.34 -12.20 23.80
CA ALA A 69 0.34 -11.47 23.04
C ALA A 69 0.91 -10.89 21.73
N ILE A 70 0.32 -11.30 20.60
CA ILE A 70 0.40 -10.55 19.34
C ILE A 70 -0.49 -9.32 19.44
N ILE A 71 0.06 -8.17 19.06
CA ILE A 71 -0.63 -6.88 19.16
C ILE A 71 -1.05 -6.37 17.79
N LYS A 72 -1.79 -5.26 17.79
CA LYS A 72 -2.00 -4.43 16.60
C LYS A 72 -0.84 -3.43 16.52
N ALA A 73 0.28 -3.88 16.00
CA ALA A 73 1.46 -3.06 15.77
C ALA A 73 1.18 -2.01 14.68
N HIS A 74 1.78 -0.84 14.79
CA HIS A 74 1.63 0.26 13.85
C HIS A 74 2.82 0.32 12.89
N SER A 75 2.58 0.33 11.58
CA SER A 75 3.64 0.56 10.60
C SER A 75 3.99 2.04 10.44
N ILE A 76 3.03 2.95 10.68
CA ILE A 76 3.28 4.39 10.85
C ILE A 76 3.22 4.74 12.33
N GLN A 77 4.28 5.33 12.85
CA GLN A 77 4.48 5.57 14.29
C GLN A 77 3.32 6.34 14.90
N LYS A 78 2.55 5.69 15.78
CA LYS A 78 1.33 6.26 16.31
C LYS A 78 1.58 7.52 17.14
N ASN A 79 2.52 7.44 18.09
CA ASN A 79 2.76 8.52 19.05
C ASN A 79 3.64 9.62 18.49
N LYS A 80 4.53 9.30 17.54
CA LYS A 80 5.50 10.23 16.97
C LYS A 80 5.00 10.92 15.69
N ILE A 81 4.30 10.18 14.81
CA ILE A 81 3.87 10.67 13.49
C ILE A 81 2.36 10.86 13.43
N LEU A 82 1.56 9.80 13.65
CA LEU A 82 0.11 9.87 13.43
C LEU A 82 -0.55 10.92 14.31
N LYS A 83 -0.15 11.05 15.58
CA LYS A 83 -0.65 12.12 16.46
C LYS A 83 -0.43 13.52 15.85
N LYS A 84 0.79 13.80 15.37
CA LYS A 84 1.17 15.10 14.80
C LYS A 84 0.36 15.47 13.56
N ILE A 85 0.11 14.51 12.66
CA ILE A 85 -0.64 14.78 11.43
C ILE A 85 -2.15 14.61 11.59
N SER A 86 -2.64 14.12 12.73
CA SER A 86 -4.08 13.89 12.93
C SER A 86 -4.82 15.14 13.36
N LYS A 87 -6.12 15.20 13.05
CA LYS A 87 -7.06 16.16 13.64
C LYS A 87 -8.08 15.37 14.46
N ASN A 88 -8.25 15.69 15.74
CA ASN A 88 -9.15 14.96 16.65
C ASN A 88 -8.89 13.43 16.67
N GLY A 89 -7.63 13.01 16.53
CA GLY A 89 -7.24 11.60 16.46
C GLY A 89 -7.68 10.87 15.19
N LEU A 90 -8.03 11.61 14.14
CA LEU A 90 -8.40 11.10 12.82
C LEU A 90 -7.38 11.54 11.76
N VAL A 91 -7.17 10.67 10.77
CA VAL A 91 -6.41 10.93 9.54
C VAL A 91 -7.22 10.46 8.33
N ILE A 92 -6.89 10.93 7.14
CA ILE A 92 -7.36 10.36 5.88
C ILE A 92 -6.42 9.20 5.51
N ASN A 93 -6.98 8.03 5.24
CA ASN A 93 -6.24 6.86 4.76
C ASN A 93 -7.03 6.23 3.59
N PRO A 94 -6.34 5.73 2.56
CA PRO A 94 -7.01 4.95 1.54
C PRO A 94 -7.56 3.64 2.13
N LEU A 95 -8.87 3.46 2.00
CA LEU A 95 -9.61 2.28 2.39
C LEU A 95 -10.29 1.64 1.18
N VAL A 96 -9.89 0.42 0.89
CA VAL A 96 -10.64 -0.47 0.00
C VAL A 96 -11.82 -1.08 0.78
N LYS A 97 -12.87 -0.30 1.03
CA LYS A 97 -14.14 -0.80 1.60
C LYS A 97 -15.37 -0.21 0.92
N LYS A 98 -16.46 -0.98 1.04
CA LYS A 98 -17.81 -0.80 0.49
C LYS A 98 -18.25 0.68 0.34
N PHE A 99 -18.58 1.06 -0.89
CA PHE A 99 -19.22 2.33 -1.19
C PHE A 99 -20.72 2.16 -1.40
N LYS A 100 -21.54 2.91 -0.66
CA LYS A 100 -22.97 3.06 -0.95
C LYS A 100 -23.24 4.19 -1.96
N ASP A 101 -22.36 5.19 -2.02
CA ASP A 101 -22.63 6.49 -2.66
C ASP A 101 -21.58 6.93 -3.70
N GLY A 102 -20.82 5.99 -4.28
CA GLY A 102 -19.77 6.26 -5.29
C GLY A 102 -18.35 5.91 -4.83
N PHE A 103 -17.38 5.82 -5.75
CA PHE A 103 -16.02 5.40 -5.45
C PHE A 103 -15.18 6.56 -4.88
N ASN A 104 -15.04 6.65 -3.55
CA ASN A 104 -14.03 7.51 -2.92
C ASN A 104 -13.09 6.66 -2.03
N PRO A 105 -11.91 6.24 -2.52
CA PRO A 105 -11.01 5.39 -1.78
C PRO A 105 -10.48 6.03 -0.48
N PHE A 106 -10.60 7.34 -0.27
CA PHE A 106 -10.03 8.03 0.89
C PHE A 106 -11.08 8.29 1.98
N GLN A 107 -10.77 7.84 3.20
CA GLN A 107 -11.73 7.89 4.32
C GLN A 107 -11.06 8.38 5.60
N LYS A 108 -11.83 9.10 6.42
CA LYS A 108 -11.41 9.44 7.79
C LYS A 108 -11.34 8.16 8.62
N GLN A 109 -10.19 7.94 9.27
CA GLN A 109 -9.94 6.79 10.12
C GLN A 109 -9.21 7.21 11.40
N GLY A 110 -9.53 6.52 12.50
CA GLY A 110 -8.86 6.75 13.77
C GLY A 110 -7.42 6.24 13.79
N CYS A 111 -6.51 7.02 14.36
CA CYS A 111 -5.08 6.68 14.49
C CYS A 111 -4.83 5.37 15.28
N LYS A 112 -5.82 4.85 16.01
CA LYS A 112 -5.75 3.55 16.68
C LYS A 112 -5.86 2.36 15.71
N ILE A 113 -6.32 2.57 14.47
CA ILE A 113 -6.61 1.51 13.50
C ILE A 113 -5.76 1.66 12.23
N VAL A 114 -5.50 2.90 11.79
CA VAL A 114 -4.68 3.18 10.59
C VAL A 114 -3.30 2.56 10.74
N SER A 115 -2.79 1.99 9.65
CA SER A 115 -1.46 1.35 9.57
C SER A 115 -1.26 0.15 10.51
N THR A 116 -2.32 -0.37 11.14
CA THR A 116 -2.20 -1.48 12.08
C THR A 116 -2.18 -2.85 11.40
N PHE A 117 -1.34 -3.75 11.92
CA PHE A 117 -1.24 -5.14 11.49
C PHE A 117 -0.79 -6.03 12.65
N SER A 118 -0.97 -7.35 12.51
CA SER A 118 -0.73 -8.33 13.58
C SER A 118 0.54 -9.13 13.33
N GLY A 119 1.61 -8.39 13.00
CA GLY A 119 2.93 -8.92 12.65
C GLY A 119 3.98 -8.90 13.75
N PHE A 120 3.66 -8.39 14.96
CA PHE A 120 4.60 -8.38 16.09
C PHE A 120 3.90 -8.66 17.42
N CYS A 121 4.65 -9.30 18.33
CA CYS A 121 4.28 -9.38 19.73
C CYS A 121 4.60 -8.07 20.47
N GLY A 122 3.98 -7.83 21.62
CA GLY A 122 4.16 -6.58 22.37
C GLY A 122 5.60 -6.31 22.80
N TYR A 123 6.37 -7.36 23.11
CA TYR A 123 7.80 -7.23 23.43
C TYR A 123 8.61 -6.78 22.22
N HIS A 124 8.58 -7.52 21.11
CA HIS A 124 9.40 -7.21 19.93
C HIS A 124 9.01 -5.92 19.22
N ASP A 125 7.72 -5.54 19.20
CA ASP A 125 7.31 -4.24 18.66
C ASP A 125 7.97 -3.10 19.45
N LYS A 126 7.97 -3.21 20.78
CA LYS A 126 8.55 -2.19 21.66
C LYS A 126 10.07 -2.15 21.57
N THR A 127 10.74 -3.30 21.66
CA THR A 127 12.20 -3.35 21.78
C THR A 127 12.91 -3.12 20.45
N LEU A 128 12.41 -3.70 19.36
CA LEU A 128 13.05 -3.57 18.04
C LEU A 128 13.00 -2.14 17.51
N PHE A 129 11.83 -1.50 17.61
CA PHE A 129 11.61 -0.20 16.99
C PHE A 129 11.87 0.99 17.91
N GLN A 130 12.31 0.74 19.15
CA GLN A 130 12.66 1.79 20.10
C GLN A 130 13.57 2.89 19.50
N PRO A 131 14.62 2.57 18.71
CA PRO A 131 15.52 3.60 18.16
C PRO A 131 14.85 4.61 17.21
N ILE A 132 13.70 4.26 16.61
CA ILE A 132 12.94 5.16 15.74
C ILE A 132 11.72 5.77 16.45
N GLU A 133 11.20 5.15 17.50
CA GLU A 133 10.06 5.64 18.30
C GLU A 133 10.45 6.69 19.34
N ASP A 134 11.52 6.43 20.10
CA ASP A 134 11.83 7.18 21.32
C ASP A 134 12.96 8.21 21.11
N LYS A 135 13.62 8.21 19.94
CA LYS A 135 14.78 9.06 19.64
C LYS A 135 14.52 9.97 18.43
N PRO A 136 15.13 11.17 18.38
CA PRO A 136 15.15 11.99 17.18
C PRO A 136 15.77 11.25 15.99
N PHE A 137 15.27 11.49 14.80
CA PHE A 137 15.85 10.91 13.59
C PHE A 137 17.16 11.63 13.24
N THR A 138 18.28 10.91 13.25
CA THR A 138 19.61 11.45 12.91
C THR A 138 20.27 10.67 11.77
N ALA A 139 19.47 9.93 10.99
CA ALA A 139 19.92 9.15 9.83
C ALA A 139 21.05 8.14 10.12
N THR A 140 21.04 7.50 11.30
CA THR A 140 21.95 6.36 11.57
C THR A 140 21.57 5.14 10.73
N GLU A 141 22.52 4.25 10.43
CA GLU A 141 22.24 3.01 9.69
C GLU A 141 21.14 2.17 10.38
N GLU A 142 21.15 2.10 11.71
CA GLU A 142 20.09 1.43 12.50
C GLU A 142 18.72 2.07 12.27
N GLN A 143 18.61 3.40 12.37
CA GLN A 143 17.33 4.08 12.18
C GLN A 143 16.80 3.91 10.74
N ILE A 144 17.67 4.06 9.74
CA ILE A 144 17.30 3.86 8.33
C ILE A 144 16.80 2.44 8.13
N PHE A 145 17.56 1.45 8.62
CA PHE A 145 17.17 0.05 8.56
C PHE A 145 15.81 -0.20 9.20
N LEU A 146 15.57 0.32 10.41
CA LEU A 146 14.32 0.05 11.14
C LEU A 146 13.10 0.67 10.47
N HIS A 147 13.21 1.86 9.86
CA HIS A 147 12.14 2.44 9.06
C HIS A 147 11.82 1.56 7.84
N ILE A 148 12.84 1.10 7.13
CA ILE A 148 12.69 0.24 5.95
C ILE A 148 12.17 -1.15 6.32
N TYR A 149 12.70 -1.76 7.38
CA TYR A 149 12.23 -3.05 7.88
C TYR A 149 10.77 -2.99 8.33
N ARG A 150 10.34 -1.89 8.96
CA ARG A 150 8.93 -1.71 9.33
C ARG A 150 8.01 -1.61 8.11
N ALA A 151 8.45 -0.91 7.06
CA ALA A 151 7.74 -0.85 5.78
C ALA A 151 7.64 -2.25 5.13
N PHE A 152 8.76 -2.98 5.06
CA PHE A 152 8.82 -4.36 4.59
C PHE A 152 7.87 -5.26 5.39
N ALA A 153 7.96 -5.26 6.72
CA ALA A 153 7.20 -6.15 7.59
C ALA A 153 5.68 -5.96 7.42
N TYR A 154 5.24 -4.71 7.28
CA TYR A 154 3.84 -4.41 6.98
C TYR A 154 3.41 -5.00 5.64
N GLN A 155 4.19 -4.77 4.57
CA GLN A 155 3.84 -5.19 3.21
C GLN A 155 3.89 -6.72 3.06
N TYR A 156 4.91 -7.37 3.60
CA TYR A 156 5.02 -8.81 3.67
C TYR A 156 3.83 -9.43 4.40
N HIS A 157 3.48 -8.91 5.59
CA HIS A 157 2.33 -9.40 6.34
C HIS A 157 1.01 -9.24 5.56
N LYS A 158 0.83 -8.11 4.86
CA LYS A 158 -0.34 -7.87 4.03
C LYS A 158 -0.43 -8.84 2.85
N LYS A 159 0.70 -9.23 2.24
CA LYS A 159 0.73 -10.27 1.20
C LYS A 159 0.38 -11.65 1.75
N LEU A 160 0.86 -12.01 2.94
CA LEU A 160 0.45 -13.26 3.61
C LEU A 160 -1.06 -13.28 3.90
N GLU A 161 -1.63 -12.18 4.40
CA GLU A 161 -3.08 -12.06 4.60
C GLU A 161 -3.85 -12.13 3.26
N MET A 162 -3.30 -11.57 2.19
CA MET A 162 -3.89 -11.63 0.84
C MET A 162 -3.89 -13.06 0.28
N HIS A 163 -2.81 -13.82 0.45
CA HIS A 163 -2.74 -15.23 0.08
C HIS A 163 -3.80 -16.04 0.82
N LYS A 164 -3.87 -15.89 2.15
CA LYS A 164 -4.90 -16.55 2.97
C LYS A 164 -6.32 -16.12 2.57
N MET A 165 -6.51 -14.88 2.16
CA MET A 165 -7.80 -14.40 1.65
C MET A 165 -8.18 -15.08 0.35
N ASN A 166 -7.24 -15.23 -0.59
CA ASN A 166 -7.45 -15.96 -1.84
C ASN A 166 -7.84 -17.42 -1.56
N ASP A 167 -7.15 -18.10 -0.65
CA ASP A 167 -7.50 -19.47 -0.23
C ASP A 167 -8.93 -19.59 0.32
N VAL A 168 -9.35 -18.61 1.12
CA VAL A 168 -10.70 -18.57 1.69
C VAL A 168 -11.74 -18.31 0.60
N LEU A 169 -11.45 -17.40 -0.34
CA LEU A 169 -12.34 -17.10 -1.46
C LEU A 169 -12.44 -18.27 -2.44
N ASP A 170 -11.33 -18.93 -2.77
CA ASP A 170 -11.29 -20.08 -3.66
C ASP A 170 -12.18 -21.22 -3.12
N LYS A 171 -12.12 -21.46 -1.81
CA LYS A 171 -12.97 -22.44 -1.12
C LYS A 171 -14.45 -22.01 -1.06
N ARG A 172 -14.72 -20.72 -0.83
CA ARG A 172 -16.09 -20.19 -0.67
C ARG A 172 -16.85 -20.09 -2.00
N LEU A 173 -16.16 -19.65 -3.05
CA LEU A 173 -16.76 -19.35 -4.34
C LEU A 173 -16.59 -20.48 -5.35
N ALA A 174 -15.76 -21.50 -5.05
CA ALA A 174 -15.38 -22.55 -5.99
C ALA A 174 -14.84 -21.99 -7.33
N ILE A 175 -14.14 -20.87 -7.26
CA ILE A 175 -13.50 -20.18 -8.38
C ILE A 175 -12.02 -20.05 -8.01
N LYS A 176 -11.10 -20.27 -8.95
CA LYS A 176 -9.69 -19.94 -8.75
C LYS A 176 -9.45 -18.51 -9.20
N LEU A 177 -9.03 -17.63 -8.30
CA LEU A 177 -8.71 -16.24 -8.67
C LEU A 177 -7.47 -16.21 -9.58
N ALA A 178 -7.57 -15.48 -10.70
CA ALA A 178 -6.52 -15.41 -11.73
C ALA A 178 -5.16 -14.92 -11.18
N ASN A 179 -5.17 -14.14 -10.10
CA ASN A 179 -3.98 -13.52 -9.51
C ASN A 179 -3.37 -14.32 -8.34
N ALA A 180 -3.91 -15.50 -7.99
CA ALA A 180 -3.41 -16.28 -6.86
C ALA A 180 -1.91 -16.60 -6.99
N SER A 181 -1.45 -16.99 -8.18
CA SER A 181 -0.03 -17.28 -8.45
C SER A 181 0.88 -16.06 -8.33
N GLY A 182 0.37 -14.84 -8.61
CA GLY A 182 1.16 -13.62 -8.46
C GLY A 182 1.42 -13.26 -7.01
N VAL A 183 0.48 -13.58 -6.11
CA VAL A 183 0.67 -13.39 -4.66
C VAL A 183 1.71 -14.35 -4.12
N ASP A 184 1.69 -15.62 -4.56
CA ASP A 184 2.66 -16.64 -4.14
C ASP A 184 4.09 -16.27 -4.54
N LEU A 185 4.27 -15.80 -5.79
CA LEU A 185 5.56 -15.31 -6.27
C LEU A 185 6.04 -14.12 -5.45
N ALA A 186 5.17 -13.14 -5.17
CA ALA A 186 5.54 -11.99 -4.35
C ALA A 186 5.95 -12.40 -2.92
N ILE A 187 5.28 -13.39 -2.30
CA ILE A 187 5.69 -13.93 -1.00
C ILE A 187 7.08 -14.58 -1.11
N SER A 188 7.31 -15.40 -2.13
CA SER A 188 8.61 -16.03 -2.35
C SER A 188 9.74 -15.02 -2.59
N ASP A 189 9.44 -13.87 -3.18
CA ASP A 189 10.41 -12.79 -3.36
C ASP A 189 10.67 -12.08 -2.03
N PHE A 190 9.63 -11.76 -1.26
CA PHE A 190 9.80 -11.21 0.09
C PHE A 190 10.52 -12.14 1.06
N ASP A 191 10.37 -13.46 0.92
CA ASP A 191 11.09 -14.43 1.75
C ASP A 191 12.61 -14.35 1.57
N LYS A 192 13.10 -13.87 0.41
CA LYS A 192 14.52 -13.62 0.18
C LYS A 192 14.97 -12.42 1.00
N ASP A 193 14.26 -11.30 0.89
CA ASP A 193 14.53 -10.08 1.66
C ASP A 193 14.42 -10.33 3.16
N LYS A 194 13.43 -11.12 3.59
CA LYS A 194 13.24 -11.48 4.99
C LYS A 194 14.50 -12.11 5.58
N ARG A 195 15.18 -13.00 4.86
CA ARG A 195 16.41 -13.66 5.35
C ARG A 195 17.52 -12.66 5.61
N VAL A 196 17.67 -11.67 4.73
CA VAL A 196 18.68 -10.60 4.88
C VAL A 196 18.34 -9.72 6.07
N PHE A 197 17.07 -9.30 6.19
CA PHE A 197 16.59 -8.50 7.31
C PHE A 197 16.66 -9.22 8.65
N ASP A 198 16.28 -10.50 8.70
CA ASP A 198 16.36 -11.32 9.91
C ASP A 198 17.80 -11.45 10.39
N ASN A 199 18.75 -11.68 9.46
CA ASN A 199 20.18 -11.73 9.78
C ASN A 199 20.68 -10.39 10.35
N ALA A 200 20.29 -9.27 9.74
CA ALA A 200 20.65 -7.94 10.22
C ALA A 200 20.13 -7.68 11.65
N ILE A 201 18.89 -8.11 11.96
CA ILE A 201 18.31 -8.00 13.30
C ILE A 201 19.06 -8.86 14.33
N ILE A 202 19.35 -10.13 13.99
CA ILE A 202 20.05 -11.06 14.89
C ILE A 202 21.46 -10.57 15.20
N THR A 203 22.19 -10.15 14.17
CA THR A 203 23.61 -9.76 14.28
C THR A 203 23.79 -8.32 14.72
N LYS A 204 22.73 -7.50 14.65
CA LYS A 204 22.75 -6.04 14.80
C LYS A 204 23.70 -5.34 13.82
N ASP A 205 23.93 -5.96 12.67
CA ASP A 205 24.62 -5.37 11.53
C ASP A 205 23.58 -4.87 10.51
N TYR A 206 23.35 -3.57 10.52
CA TYR A 206 22.36 -2.89 9.68
C TYR A 206 22.92 -2.41 8.34
N SER A 207 24.15 -2.81 8.00
CA SER A 207 24.82 -2.39 6.78
C SER A 207 24.30 -3.10 5.51
N CYS A 208 23.22 -3.88 5.58
CA CYS A 208 22.69 -4.63 4.44
C CYS A 208 21.97 -3.77 3.38
N LEU A 209 21.74 -2.49 3.65
CA LEU A 209 21.02 -1.57 2.76
C LEU A 209 21.95 -0.61 2.03
N GLU A 210 21.64 -0.33 0.77
CA GLU A 210 22.01 0.93 0.14
C GLU A 210 20.82 1.88 0.24
N SER A 211 21.04 3.06 0.80
CA SER A 211 19.97 3.99 1.15
C SER A 211 20.28 5.42 0.79
N PHE A 212 19.23 6.17 0.45
CA PHE A 212 19.25 7.60 0.18
C PHE A 212 18.33 8.27 1.19
N VAL A 213 18.86 9.27 1.88
CA VAL A 213 18.11 10.11 2.81
C VAL A 213 17.93 11.47 2.16
N TRP A 214 16.69 11.83 1.88
CA TRP A 214 16.34 13.16 1.38
C TRP A 214 15.68 13.95 2.51
N GLU A 215 16.24 15.12 2.77
CA GLU A 215 15.70 16.10 3.70
C GLU A 215 15.01 17.21 2.89
N PHE A 216 13.84 17.63 3.37
CA PHE A 216 13.12 18.79 2.83
C PHE A 216 12.80 19.75 3.96
N ASP A 217 12.81 21.04 3.63
CA ASP A 217 12.45 22.11 4.55
C ASP A 217 10.93 22.13 4.80
N GLY A 218 10.56 22.23 6.08
CA GLY A 218 9.17 22.27 6.53
C GLY A 218 8.58 20.88 6.79
N PRO A 219 7.60 20.79 7.71
CA PRO A 219 6.88 19.54 7.95
C PRO A 219 5.88 19.26 6.82
N ILE A 220 5.78 17.98 6.43
CA ILE A 220 4.66 17.48 5.64
C ILE A 220 3.48 17.10 6.53
N TYR A 221 2.28 17.17 5.96
CA TYR A 221 1.03 16.82 6.62
C TYR A 221 0.51 15.45 6.19
N PHE A 222 1.43 14.56 5.80
CA PHE A 222 1.16 13.17 5.52
C PHE A 222 2.33 12.29 5.98
N SER A 223 2.13 10.99 6.00
CA SER A 223 3.21 10.01 6.09
C SER A 223 2.85 8.78 5.29
N ALA A 224 3.85 8.21 4.62
CA ALA A 224 3.67 7.04 3.77
C ALA A 224 4.88 6.11 3.85
N SER A 225 4.65 4.82 3.64
CA SER A 225 5.74 3.86 3.44
C SER A 225 5.29 2.71 2.57
N GLY A 226 6.22 2.04 1.91
CA GLY A 226 5.87 0.95 1.02
C GLY A 226 7.08 0.44 0.26
N PHE A 227 6.80 -0.17 -0.89
CA PHE A 227 7.81 -0.68 -1.78
C PHE A 227 7.32 -0.60 -3.23
N ASP A 228 8.26 -0.48 -4.14
CA ASP A 228 8.07 -0.76 -5.56
C ASP A 228 8.94 -1.93 -6.00
N THR A 229 8.61 -2.49 -7.14
CA THR A 229 9.36 -3.54 -7.85
C THR A 229 9.64 -3.06 -9.27
N PRO A 230 10.62 -2.15 -9.46
CA PRO A 230 10.76 -1.43 -10.72
C PRO A 230 10.89 -2.38 -11.92
N THR A 231 9.99 -2.23 -12.90
CA THR A 231 10.08 -2.94 -14.19
C THR A 231 11.17 -2.34 -15.06
N PHE A 232 11.32 -1.01 -15.01
CA PHE A 232 12.28 -0.24 -15.80
C PHE A 232 13.08 0.71 -14.89
N GLY A 233 14.33 0.95 -15.27
CA GLY A 233 15.18 1.96 -14.65
C GLY A 233 14.94 3.36 -15.23
N PRO A 234 15.53 4.41 -14.61
CA PRO A 234 15.48 5.78 -15.13
C PRO A 234 16.08 5.93 -16.54
N ASP A 235 16.96 5.00 -16.94
CA ASP A 235 17.55 4.92 -18.27
C ASP A 235 16.69 4.11 -19.26
N LYS A 236 15.42 3.83 -18.88
CA LYS A 236 14.41 3.09 -19.66
C LYS A 236 14.79 1.63 -19.95
N LYS A 237 15.85 1.10 -19.32
CA LYS A 237 16.23 -0.30 -19.45
C LYS A 237 15.39 -1.16 -18.51
N LYS A 238 15.02 -2.35 -18.99
CA LYS A 238 14.27 -3.32 -18.19
C LYS A 238 15.13 -3.82 -17.02
N ILE A 239 14.58 -3.77 -15.82
CA ILE A 239 15.18 -4.27 -14.57
C ILE A 239 14.55 -5.62 -14.22
N THR A 240 13.21 -5.66 -14.17
CA THR A 240 12.42 -6.83 -13.76
C THR A 240 11.43 -7.21 -14.86
N ASP A 241 11.21 -8.51 -15.08
CA ASP A 241 10.15 -9.00 -15.97
C ASP A 241 9.04 -9.70 -15.19
N LEU A 242 8.04 -8.95 -14.74
CA LEU A 242 6.93 -9.48 -13.93
C LEU A 242 6.01 -10.43 -14.71
N GLY A 243 6.08 -10.45 -16.04
CA GLY A 243 5.40 -11.44 -16.86
C GLY A 243 6.10 -12.81 -16.87
N ASN A 244 7.35 -12.86 -16.41
CA ASN A 244 8.15 -14.07 -16.33
C ASN A 244 8.27 -14.53 -14.86
N PRO A 245 7.64 -15.66 -14.48
CA PRO A 245 7.66 -16.15 -13.09
C PRO A 245 9.06 -16.58 -12.62
N ASN A 246 10.03 -16.71 -13.53
CA ASN A 246 11.43 -17.01 -13.21
C ASN A 246 12.31 -15.75 -13.14
N SER A 247 11.75 -14.55 -13.35
CA SER A 247 12.51 -13.30 -13.20
C SER A 247 12.85 -13.07 -11.74
N THR A 248 14.09 -12.69 -11.46
CA THR A 248 14.42 -12.08 -10.17
C THR A 248 13.72 -10.74 -10.06
N VAL A 249 13.10 -10.49 -8.91
CA VAL A 249 12.47 -9.22 -8.55
C VAL A 249 13.43 -8.46 -7.62
N HIS A 250 13.47 -7.14 -7.80
CA HIS A 250 14.30 -6.23 -7.01
C HIS A 250 13.39 -5.21 -6.33
N HIS A 251 13.47 -5.12 -5.00
CA HIS A 251 12.60 -4.26 -4.21
C HIS A 251 13.25 -2.90 -3.92
N LEU A 252 12.49 -1.83 -4.17
CA LEU A 252 12.83 -0.47 -3.75
C LEU A 252 11.85 -0.09 -2.62
N TYR A 253 12.34 -0.03 -1.40
CA TYR A 253 11.56 0.35 -0.22
C TYR A 253 11.62 1.85 0.02
N PHE A 254 10.57 2.40 0.62
CA PHE A 254 10.55 3.80 1.01
C PHE A 254 9.77 4.07 2.30
N SER A 255 10.12 5.18 2.95
CA SER A 255 9.39 5.76 4.08
C SER A 255 9.52 7.27 4.05
N VAL A 256 8.39 7.97 4.11
CA VAL A 256 8.30 9.44 4.13
C VAL A 256 7.56 9.85 5.39
N PHE A 257 8.17 10.72 6.19
CA PHE A 257 7.63 11.14 7.48
C PHE A 257 8.11 12.54 7.88
N PRO A 258 7.27 13.28 8.63
CA PRO A 258 7.69 14.52 9.28
C PRO A 258 8.45 14.23 10.57
N GLU A 259 9.49 15.01 10.83
CA GLU A 259 10.24 15.03 12.09
C GLU A 259 10.56 16.49 12.43
N GLU A 260 9.96 17.00 13.52
CA GLU A 260 10.05 18.42 13.91
C GLU A 260 9.67 19.34 12.73
N GLU A 261 10.50 20.31 12.40
CA GLU A 261 10.31 21.27 11.29
C GLU A 261 10.80 20.76 9.94
N LYS A 262 11.11 19.47 9.84
CA LYS A 262 11.69 18.86 8.65
C LYS A 262 10.87 17.68 8.17
N THR A 263 11.10 17.34 6.92
CA THR A 263 10.59 16.13 6.32
C THR A 263 11.74 15.25 5.87
N TYR A 264 11.65 13.96 6.19
CA TYR A 264 12.59 12.95 5.74
C TYR A 264 11.90 11.98 4.80
N ALA A 265 12.56 11.68 3.68
CA ALA A 265 12.22 10.59 2.80
C ALA A 265 13.42 9.63 2.69
N LEU A 266 13.18 8.38 3.04
CA LEU A 266 14.13 7.29 2.91
C LEU A 266 13.75 6.49 1.67
N VAL A 267 14.73 6.21 0.82
CA VAL A 267 14.61 5.27 -0.29
C VAL A 267 15.77 4.29 -0.19
N ALA A 268 15.49 2.99 -0.17
CA ALA A 268 16.51 1.98 0.03
C ALA A 268 16.24 0.66 -0.70
N TRP A 269 17.29 -0.10 -0.94
CA TRP A 269 17.25 -1.48 -1.43
C TRP A 269 18.35 -2.30 -0.76
N LEU A 270 18.25 -3.63 -0.86
CA LEU A 270 19.30 -4.53 -0.37
C LEU A 270 20.57 -4.34 -1.19
N LYS A 271 21.75 -4.30 -0.54
CA LYS A 271 23.03 -4.08 -1.24
C LYS A 271 23.30 -5.09 -2.35
N GLU A 272 22.77 -6.31 -2.27
CA GLU A 272 22.88 -7.31 -3.34
C GLU A 272 22.21 -6.89 -4.66
N ASP A 273 21.21 -6.01 -4.60
CA ASP A 273 20.50 -5.47 -5.77
C ASP A 273 21.17 -4.23 -6.38
N SER A 274 22.24 -3.73 -5.75
CA SER A 274 22.96 -2.51 -6.16
C SER A 274 23.32 -2.48 -7.64
N GLU A 275 23.82 -3.59 -8.19
CA GLU A 275 24.24 -3.64 -9.59
C GLU A 275 23.07 -3.58 -10.57
N LYS A 276 21.90 -4.09 -10.16
CA LYS A 276 20.66 -4.06 -10.92
C LYS A 276 20.00 -2.69 -10.84
N LEU A 277 20.10 -2.03 -9.69
CA LEU A 277 19.52 -0.71 -9.41
C LEU A 277 20.51 0.44 -9.61
N LYS A 278 21.70 0.21 -10.18
CA LYS A 278 22.73 1.26 -10.37
C LYS A 278 22.28 2.47 -11.19
N ALA A 279 21.29 2.29 -12.07
CA ALA A 279 20.70 3.39 -12.81
C ALA A 279 19.93 4.34 -11.88
N PHE A 280 19.20 3.81 -10.89
CA PHE A 280 18.60 4.60 -9.81
C PHE A 280 19.66 5.26 -8.95
N ARG A 281 20.69 4.52 -8.50
CA ARG A 281 21.84 5.10 -7.76
C ARG A 281 22.39 6.35 -8.46
N ARG A 282 22.73 6.23 -9.75
CA ARG A 282 23.26 7.34 -10.53
C ARG A 282 22.26 8.50 -10.63
N LYS A 283 20.98 8.21 -10.89
CA LYS A 283 19.94 9.24 -10.99
C LYS A 283 19.77 9.97 -9.65
N PHE A 284 19.71 9.25 -8.53
CA PHE A 284 19.53 9.80 -7.19
C PHE A 284 20.72 10.65 -6.71
N SER A 285 21.93 10.41 -7.23
CA SER A 285 23.08 11.27 -6.96
C SER A 285 23.02 12.63 -7.65
N THR A 286 22.19 12.80 -8.69
CA THR A 286 22.10 14.04 -9.50
C THR A 286 20.70 14.61 -9.55
N ILE A 287 19.76 14.07 -8.76
CA ILE A 287 18.34 14.40 -8.80
C ILE A 287 18.08 15.77 -8.16
N THR A 288 17.25 16.59 -8.80
CA THR A 288 16.80 17.87 -8.24
C THR A 288 15.76 17.66 -7.14
N GLU A 289 15.52 18.66 -6.29
CA GLU A 289 14.48 18.57 -5.26
C GLU A 289 13.09 18.31 -5.84
N ASN A 290 12.74 18.98 -6.95
CA ASN A 290 11.46 18.79 -7.61
C ASN A 290 11.29 17.36 -8.14
N GLU A 291 12.34 16.78 -8.74
CA GLU A 291 12.31 15.39 -9.18
C GLU A 291 12.21 14.40 -8.02
N LYS A 292 12.79 14.70 -6.84
CA LYS A 292 12.59 13.88 -5.63
C LYS A 292 11.12 13.87 -5.22
N LYS A 293 10.48 15.05 -5.18
CA LYS A 293 9.05 15.18 -4.85
C LYS A 293 8.19 14.42 -5.86
N ASN A 294 8.43 14.61 -7.16
CA ASN A 294 7.73 13.89 -8.22
C ASN A 294 7.86 12.36 -8.10
N PHE A 295 9.08 11.87 -7.83
CA PHE A 295 9.33 10.45 -7.60
C PHE A 295 8.53 9.91 -6.41
N LEU A 296 8.55 10.62 -5.28
CA LEU A 296 7.80 10.21 -4.09
C LEU A 296 6.28 10.30 -4.29
N ASN A 297 5.79 11.34 -4.96
CA ASN A 297 4.37 11.51 -5.29
C ASN A 297 3.86 10.33 -6.14
N THR A 298 4.60 9.97 -7.19
CA THR A 298 4.30 8.83 -8.06
C THR A 298 4.34 7.52 -7.27
N LEU A 299 5.43 7.31 -6.53
CA LEU A 299 5.64 6.09 -5.74
C LEU A 299 4.53 5.88 -4.70
N ILE A 300 4.16 6.92 -3.95
CA ILE A 300 3.09 6.86 -2.96
C ILE A 300 1.74 6.55 -3.62
N CYS A 301 1.42 7.25 -4.70
CA CYS A 301 0.15 7.10 -5.41
C CYS A 301 -0.04 5.70 -6.01
N GLU A 302 1.03 5.10 -6.53
CA GLU A 302 0.92 3.88 -7.33
C GLU A 302 1.17 2.59 -6.54
N THR A 303 1.84 2.67 -5.39
CA THR A 303 2.41 1.45 -4.77
C THR A 303 1.98 1.17 -3.33
N THR A 304 1.32 2.11 -2.64
CA THR A 304 1.00 1.90 -1.22
C THR A 304 -0.37 2.40 -0.78
N ASP A 305 -1.01 1.58 0.04
CA ASP A 305 -2.19 1.95 0.83
C ASP A 305 -1.79 2.39 2.25
N ASN A 306 -0.50 2.31 2.59
CA ASN A 306 0.03 2.72 3.88
C ASN A 306 0.34 4.22 3.88
N LEU A 307 -0.70 5.02 3.67
CA LEU A 307 -0.69 6.48 3.59
C LEU A 307 -1.61 7.06 4.66
N ALA A 308 -1.12 7.98 5.47
CA ALA A 308 -1.95 8.77 6.39
C ALA A 308 -1.79 10.24 6.03
N VAL A 309 -2.90 10.96 5.85
CA VAL A 309 -2.91 12.38 5.50
C VAL A 309 -3.72 13.16 6.54
N ASN A 310 -3.29 14.37 6.87
CA ASN A 310 -4.03 15.28 7.72
C ASN A 310 -5.41 15.62 7.10
N PRO A 311 -6.53 15.50 7.85
CA PRO A 311 -7.85 15.76 7.30
C PRO A 311 -8.06 17.18 6.79
N ASP A 312 -7.60 18.19 7.53
CA ASP A 312 -7.82 19.59 7.16
C ASP A 312 -7.00 19.94 5.91
N SER A 313 -5.76 19.43 5.81
CA SER A 313 -4.92 19.59 4.63
C SER A 313 -5.52 18.90 3.41
N TRP A 314 -6.11 17.72 3.59
CA TRP A 314 -6.78 16.99 2.52
C TRP A 314 -8.05 17.68 2.03
N GLU A 315 -8.83 18.27 2.93
CA GLU A 315 -10.06 18.99 2.60
C GLU A 315 -9.79 20.31 1.89
N ASN A 316 -8.69 20.98 2.24
CA ASN A 316 -8.26 22.26 1.64
C ASN A 316 -7.25 22.10 0.50
N TRP A 317 -6.93 20.87 0.09
CA TRP A 317 -6.01 20.63 -1.02
C TRP A 317 -6.59 21.18 -2.32
N ASP A 318 -5.72 21.61 -3.24
CA ASP A 318 -6.13 22.10 -4.55
C ASP A 318 -7.07 21.08 -5.22
N PRO A 319 -8.30 21.47 -5.60
CA PRO A 319 -9.29 20.52 -6.10
C PRO A 319 -8.86 19.78 -7.36
N VAL A 320 -8.04 20.40 -8.22
CA VAL A 320 -7.57 19.78 -9.46
C VAL A 320 -6.51 18.73 -9.15
N GLN A 321 -5.51 19.07 -8.32
CA GLN A 321 -4.49 18.11 -7.89
C GLN A 321 -5.10 16.92 -7.15
N LYS A 322 -6.06 17.20 -6.27
CA LYS A 322 -6.78 16.17 -5.52
C LYS A 322 -7.54 15.22 -6.43
N ASP A 323 -8.27 15.73 -7.43
CA ASP A 323 -8.97 14.89 -8.41
C ASP A 323 -8.00 14.03 -9.22
N ILE A 324 -6.87 14.58 -9.68
CA ILE A 324 -5.84 13.81 -10.40
C ILE A 324 -5.29 12.69 -9.52
N PHE A 325 -4.91 13.00 -8.27
CA PHE A 325 -4.40 12.02 -7.32
C PHE A 325 -5.41 10.92 -7.02
N GLU A 326 -6.66 11.27 -6.73
CA GLU A 326 -7.72 10.31 -6.42
C GLU A 326 -8.00 9.36 -7.60
N ASN A 327 -8.06 9.90 -8.83
CA ASN A 327 -8.26 9.11 -10.04
C ASN A 327 -7.06 8.21 -10.36
N GLN A 328 -5.84 8.71 -10.25
CA GLN A 328 -4.63 7.91 -10.49
C GLN A 328 -4.47 6.82 -9.44
N TYR A 329 -4.70 7.14 -8.16
CA TYR A 329 -4.69 6.15 -7.08
C TYR A 329 -5.73 5.05 -7.31
N LEU A 330 -6.97 5.43 -7.67
CA LEU A 330 -8.03 4.46 -7.97
C LEU A 330 -7.68 3.60 -9.18
N PHE A 331 -7.14 4.21 -10.24
CA PHE A 331 -6.70 3.48 -11.43
C PHE A 331 -5.64 2.44 -11.08
N SER A 332 -4.58 2.84 -10.37
CA SER A 332 -3.49 1.93 -9.94
C SER A 332 -3.98 0.84 -8.99
N SER A 333 -4.94 1.15 -8.11
CA SER A 333 -5.50 0.19 -7.15
C SER A 333 -6.44 -0.84 -7.80
N VAL A 334 -7.26 -0.42 -8.75
CA VAL A 334 -8.25 -1.28 -9.43
C VAL A 334 -7.61 -2.04 -10.60
N PHE A 335 -6.74 -1.36 -11.32
CA PHE A 335 -6.00 -1.88 -12.45
C PHE A 335 -4.51 -1.79 -12.10
N PRO A 336 -3.95 -2.82 -11.41
CA PRO A 336 -2.51 -2.93 -11.21
C PRO A 336 -1.83 -3.32 -12.54
N LEU A 337 -2.11 -2.55 -13.59
CA LEU A 337 -1.54 -2.65 -14.91
C LEU A 337 -0.17 -2.00 -14.85
N ARG A 338 0.86 -2.82 -14.88
CA ARG A 338 2.22 -2.34 -15.08
C ARG A 338 2.35 -1.96 -16.54
N SER A 339 2.80 -0.73 -16.81
CA SER A 339 3.08 -0.30 -18.17
C SER A 339 4.07 -1.26 -18.83
N LEU A 340 3.75 -1.72 -20.04
CA LEU A 340 4.67 -2.48 -20.88
C LEU A 340 5.79 -1.58 -21.45
N GLU A 341 5.59 -0.27 -21.38
CA GLU A 341 6.53 0.75 -21.82
C GLU A 341 7.12 1.49 -20.60
N PRO A 342 8.38 1.94 -20.68
CA PRO A 342 8.99 2.74 -19.62
C PRO A 342 8.24 4.05 -19.40
N VAL A 343 7.73 4.26 -18.18
CA VAL A 343 7.23 5.56 -17.70
C VAL A 343 8.34 6.22 -16.90
N ASP A 344 8.48 7.55 -17.03
CA ASP A 344 9.46 8.31 -16.25
C ASP A 344 8.87 8.66 -14.87
N PRO A 345 9.32 8.01 -13.77
CA PRO A 345 8.75 8.27 -12.45
C PRO A 345 9.19 9.62 -11.85
N PHE A 346 10.07 10.37 -12.54
CA PHE A 346 10.54 11.70 -12.10
C PHE A 346 9.76 12.85 -12.75
N ALA A 347 8.91 12.54 -13.73
CA ALA A 347 8.05 13.52 -14.38
C ALA A 347 7.00 14.07 -13.40
N ASP A 348 6.52 15.29 -13.66
CA ASP A 348 5.43 15.89 -12.88
C ASP A 348 4.16 15.04 -13.01
N PRO A 349 3.63 14.47 -11.91
CA PRO A 349 2.44 13.63 -11.96
C PRO A 349 1.13 14.44 -11.97
N GLY A 350 1.21 15.78 -11.95
CA GLY A 350 0.04 16.67 -11.94
C GLY A 350 -0.56 16.92 -10.55
N PHE A 351 0.10 16.43 -9.49
CA PHE A 351 -0.25 16.67 -8.09
C PHE A 351 1.00 16.69 -7.22
N ASP A 352 0.94 17.39 -6.08
CA ASP A 352 2.02 17.44 -5.11
C ASP A 352 1.52 17.26 -3.67
N LEU A 353 1.78 16.09 -3.08
CA LEU A 353 1.46 15.84 -1.67
C LEU A 353 2.27 16.72 -0.73
N PHE A 354 3.46 17.21 -1.13
CA PHE A 354 4.27 18.13 -0.33
C PHE A 354 3.67 19.54 -0.28
N SER A 355 2.69 19.84 -1.14
CA SER A 355 1.95 21.10 -1.11
C SER A 355 0.81 21.13 -0.09
N LEU A 356 0.43 19.96 0.47
CA LEU A 356 -0.61 19.85 1.49
C LEU A 356 -0.24 20.70 2.70
N LYS A 357 -1.16 21.57 3.13
CA LYS A 357 -1.03 22.40 4.33
C LYS A 357 -2.39 22.56 5.00
N PRO A 358 -2.45 22.58 6.34
CA PRO A 358 -3.67 22.92 7.04
C PRO A 358 -3.96 24.42 6.85
N PRO A 359 -5.22 24.85 7.02
CA PRO A 359 -5.57 26.25 6.94
C PRO A 359 -4.86 27.06 8.03
N ALA A 360 -4.49 28.31 7.69
CA ALA A 360 -3.63 29.18 8.50
C ALA A 360 -4.16 29.48 9.93
N ASP A 361 -5.45 29.26 10.19
CA ASP A 361 -6.10 29.50 11.49
C ASP A 361 -6.15 28.27 12.42
N THR A 362 -5.51 27.16 12.05
CA THR A 362 -5.35 26.03 12.98
C THR A 362 -4.17 26.31 13.91
N SER A 363 -4.46 26.83 15.11
CA SER A 363 -3.45 26.96 16.18
C SER A 363 -2.87 25.59 16.52
N GLU A 364 -1.55 25.52 16.73
CA GLU A 364 -0.82 24.30 17.14
C GLU A 364 -1.42 23.59 18.37
N GLU A 365 -2.24 24.30 19.17
CA GLU A 365 -2.96 23.76 20.32
C GLU A 365 -4.01 22.68 19.98
N ASP A 366 -4.49 22.62 18.73
CA ASP A 366 -5.50 21.64 18.28
C ASP A 366 -4.91 20.25 17.95
N PHE A 367 -3.59 20.07 18.04
CA PHE A 367 -2.88 18.84 17.66
C PHE A 367 -2.38 17.99 18.85
N ILE A 368 -2.76 18.34 20.09
CA ILE A 368 -2.30 17.69 21.34
C ILE A 368 -3.21 16.54 21.81
#